data_AF-A0A1Q2GYL5-F1
#
_entry.id   AF-A0A1Q2GYL5-F1
#
_cell.length_a   1.000
_cell.length_b   1.000
_cell.length_c   1.000
_cell.angle_alpha   90.00
_cell.angle_beta   90.00
_cell.angle_gamma   90.00
#
_symmetry.space_group_name_H-M   'P 1'
#
loop_
_entity.id
_entity.type
_entity.pdbx_description
1 polymer ?
#
loop_
_entity_poly.entity_id
_entity_poly.type
_entity_poly.pdbx_seq_one_letter_code
_entity_poly.pdbx_strand_id
1 'polypeptide(L)'
;MFRSYFVGLVFIITALVISYFIFQPNKQALPPDVNIPTAVDDMFDHIILAEQEHDNFSITQTQQACTQIQQCKKHAALFARYLSFKEAIAELQNSLNGLSLSEQLKAMLAVQSQYFNDDEIALLFDDDNQWQRYTIAKLEINQDRHINDELKQQLLANLEGALPEHLTQALKPSKQLNALNNELEQALISQDYNQLAGEFGDAAATRLINLQQQRLQWQSLNLQLVTQIDQLNKQYTGQQAQHMITALLDEHLTTNQKRRFLAINP
;
A
#
# COMPACT_ATOMS: atom_id res chain seq x y z
N MET A 1 45.54 -12.28 -37.95
CA MET A 1 44.83 -13.20 -38.86
C MET A 1 43.34 -12.99 -38.62
N PHE A 2 42.65 -12.17 -39.43
CA PHE A 2 42.02 -12.53 -40.74
C PHE A 2 40.99 -13.66 -40.53
N ARG A 3 39.68 -13.59 -40.83
CA ARG A 3 38.77 -12.89 -41.77
C ARG A 3 37.34 -13.04 -41.16
N SER A 4 36.31 -12.18 -41.26
CA SER A 4 35.79 -11.24 -42.26
C SER A 4 35.00 -11.87 -43.44
N TYR A 5 33.78 -11.33 -43.64
CA TYR A 5 32.83 -11.38 -44.79
C TYR A 5 31.89 -12.59 -44.90
N PHE A 6 30.57 -12.42 -45.05
CA PHE A 6 29.85 -11.78 -46.17
C PHE A 6 28.42 -11.37 -45.69
N VAL A 7 28.02 -10.09 -45.64
CA VAL A 7 27.44 -9.24 -46.70
C VAL A 7 26.31 -9.89 -47.51
N GLY A 8 25.12 -9.29 -47.44
CA GLY A 8 23.95 -9.64 -48.25
C GLY A 8 22.86 -8.58 -48.11
N LEU A 9 23.19 -7.36 -48.55
CA LEU A 9 22.31 -6.19 -48.69
C LEU A 9 21.21 -6.50 -49.73
N VAL A 10 19.94 -6.30 -49.39
CA VAL A 10 18.93 -5.87 -50.37
C VAL A 10 18.23 -4.64 -49.80
N PHE A 11 18.30 -3.59 -50.58
CA PHE A 11 17.89 -2.22 -50.30
C PHE A 11 16.67 -1.89 -51.17
N ILE A 12 16.08 -0.72 -50.89
CA ILE A 12 15.14 0.06 -51.71
C ILE A 12 13.68 -0.52 -51.72
N ILE A 13 12.60 0.19 -51.38
CA ILE A 13 12.12 1.51 -51.85
C ILE A 13 11.08 2.11 -50.87
N THR A 14 11.39 3.31 -50.33
CA THR A 14 10.60 4.57 -50.17
C THR A 14 9.12 4.53 -49.73
N ALA A 15 8.53 5.45 -48.95
CA ALA A 15 8.85 6.86 -48.68
C ALA A 15 8.04 7.38 -47.46
N LEU A 16 8.67 8.27 -46.67
CA LEU A 16 8.14 9.51 -46.10
C LEU A 16 6.73 9.55 -45.46
N VAL A 17 6.69 9.61 -44.12
CA VAL A 17 6.01 10.71 -43.39
C VAL A 17 6.84 11.10 -42.15
N ILE A 18 7.58 12.19 -42.30
CA ILE A 18 7.74 13.33 -41.38
C ILE A 18 7.77 13.01 -39.87
N SER A 19 8.99 13.12 -39.34
CA SER A 19 9.39 13.44 -37.97
C SER A 19 8.40 14.32 -37.22
N TYR A 20 8.08 13.99 -35.97
CA TYR A 20 8.06 14.97 -34.87
C TYR A 20 7.96 14.26 -33.51
N PHE A 21 8.85 14.66 -32.60
CA PHE A 21 8.82 14.43 -31.14
C PHE A 21 8.94 12.98 -30.61
N ILE A 22 10.16 12.55 -30.28
CA ILE A 22 10.53 12.18 -28.89
C ILE A 22 12.00 12.57 -28.65
N PHE A 23 12.22 13.86 -28.41
CA PHE A 23 13.35 14.36 -27.65
C PHE A 23 12.75 15.37 -26.68
N GLN A 24 12.26 14.90 -25.53
CA GLN A 24 12.02 15.80 -24.42
C GLN A 24 13.31 15.87 -23.62
N PRO A 25 14.02 17.01 -23.63
CA PRO A 25 15.08 17.23 -22.66
C PRO A 25 14.46 17.20 -21.27
N ASN A 26 15.21 16.62 -20.34
CA ASN A 26 14.98 16.57 -18.91
C ASN A 26 14.25 17.82 -18.39
N LYS A 27 12.91 17.77 -18.32
CA LYS A 27 12.16 18.68 -17.46
C LYS A 27 12.34 18.08 -16.07
N GLN A 28 13.35 18.55 -15.36
CA GLN A 28 13.20 18.69 -13.92
C GLN A 28 11.95 19.53 -13.73
N ALA A 29 10.82 18.86 -13.52
CA ALA A 29 9.69 19.52 -12.91
C ALA A 29 10.25 20.06 -11.61
N LEU A 30 10.36 21.39 -11.50
CA LEU A 30 10.49 21.98 -10.18
C LEU A 30 9.37 21.34 -9.35
N PRO A 31 9.68 20.74 -8.19
CA PRO A 31 8.62 20.30 -7.31
C PRO A 31 7.66 21.49 -7.15
N PRO A 32 6.34 21.26 -7.19
CA PRO A 32 5.38 22.34 -6.96
C PRO A 32 5.82 23.09 -5.72
N ASP A 33 5.71 24.43 -5.75
CA ASP A 33 5.96 25.26 -4.57
C ASP A 33 4.94 24.88 -3.50
N VAL A 34 5.27 23.85 -2.73
CA VAL A 34 4.52 23.38 -1.59
C VAL A 34 4.84 24.37 -0.47
N ASN A 35 4.21 25.54 -0.53
CA ASN A 35 4.16 26.47 0.58
C ASN A 35 3.12 25.98 1.60
N ILE A 36 3.23 24.70 1.98
CA ILE A 36 2.67 24.21 3.23
C ILE A 36 3.75 24.57 4.26
N PRO A 37 3.42 25.28 5.36
CA PRO A 37 4.34 25.38 6.47
C PRO A 37 4.75 23.95 6.84
N THR A 38 5.96 23.54 6.46
CA THR A 38 6.47 22.22 6.83
C THR A 38 6.36 22.14 8.34
N ALA A 39 5.63 21.15 8.84
CA ALA A 39 5.48 20.97 10.26
C ALA A 39 6.89 20.80 10.87
N VAL A 40 7.11 21.31 12.08
CA VAL A 40 8.48 21.38 12.64
C VAL A 40 9.07 19.99 12.81
N ASP A 41 8.21 19.02 13.12
CA ASP A 41 8.47 17.58 13.16
C ASP A 41 8.83 16.99 11.78
N ASP A 42 8.12 17.32 10.70
CA ASP A 42 8.48 16.87 9.34
C ASP A 42 9.93 17.28 9.00
N MET A 43 10.28 18.53 9.29
CA MET A 43 11.64 19.03 9.08
C MET A 43 12.66 18.25 9.92
N PHE A 44 12.33 17.94 11.18
CA PHE A 44 13.20 17.16 12.06
C PHE A 44 13.39 15.73 11.55
N ASP A 45 12.31 15.07 11.15
CA ASP A 45 12.34 13.72 10.63
C ASP A 45 13.10 13.63 9.31
N HIS A 46 12.98 14.63 8.42
CA HIS A 46 13.80 14.71 7.21
C HIS A 46 15.31 14.79 7.51
N ILE A 47 15.72 15.56 8.53
CA ILE A 47 17.14 15.64 8.92
C ILE A 47 17.61 14.30 9.51
N ILE A 48 16.78 13.67 10.35
CA ILE A 48 17.10 12.35 10.93
C ILE A 48 17.28 11.31 9.83
N LEU A 49 16.33 11.25 8.88
CA LEU A 49 16.35 10.30 7.76
C LEU A 49 17.59 10.50 6.88
N ALA A 50 17.90 11.76 6.51
CA ALA A 50 19.09 12.06 5.71
C ALA A 50 20.40 11.65 6.40
N GLU A 51 20.47 11.79 7.73
CA GLU A 51 21.67 11.38 8.49
C GLU A 51 21.75 9.86 8.69
N GLN A 52 20.61 9.15 8.74
CA GLN A 52 20.57 7.69 8.82
C GLN A 52 21.05 6.99 7.54
N GLU A 53 21.05 7.66 6.40
CA GLU A 53 21.59 7.11 5.14
C GLU A 53 23.12 7.00 5.13
N HIS A 54 23.80 7.64 6.10
CA HIS A 54 25.24 7.52 6.27
C HIS A 54 25.60 6.33 7.18
N ASP A 55 26.69 5.62 6.88
CA ASP A 55 27.13 4.41 7.60
C ASP A 55 27.35 4.59 9.12
N ASN A 56 27.44 5.82 9.62
CA ASN A 56 27.72 6.15 11.03
C ASN A 56 26.74 7.20 11.59
N PHE A 57 25.47 6.82 11.78
CA PHE A 57 24.51 7.69 12.47
C PHE A 57 25.04 8.11 13.87
N SER A 58 25.02 9.41 14.14
CA SER A 58 25.41 9.99 15.43
C SER A 58 24.53 11.16 15.79
N ILE A 59 23.95 11.15 17.00
CA ILE A 59 23.13 12.26 17.54
C ILE A 59 23.86 13.60 17.41
N THR A 60 25.16 13.63 17.70
CA THR A 60 25.95 14.87 17.63
C THR A 60 26.06 15.39 16.20
N GLN A 61 26.27 14.51 15.23
CA GLN A 61 26.30 14.88 13.81
C GLN A 61 24.93 15.34 13.34
N THR A 62 23.87 14.63 13.72
CA THR A 62 22.49 14.98 13.40
C THR A 62 22.09 16.34 13.97
N GLN A 63 22.48 16.63 15.22
CA GLN A 63 22.32 17.97 15.83
C GLN A 63 23.07 19.05 15.07
N GLN A 64 24.30 18.77 14.60
CA GLN A 64 25.07 19.72 13.79
C GLN A 64 24.40 19.99 12.44
N ALA A 65 23.85 18.98 11.78
CA ALA A 65 23.11 19.13 10.52
C ALA A 65 21.94 20.12 10.66
N CYS A 66 21.18 20.05 11.75
CA CYS A 66 20.12 21.01 12.06
C CYS A 66 20.63 22.46 12.14
N THR A 67 21.83 22.69 12.70
CA THR A 67 22.37 24.05 12.82
C THR A 67 22.76 24.68 11.48
N GLN A 68 22.97 23.88 10.44
CA GLN A 68 23.27 24.35 9.08
C GLN A 68 22.01 24.80 8.32
N ILE A 69 20.82 24.39 8.78
CA ILE A 69 19.54 24.73 8.16
C ILE A 69 18.91 25.87 8.94
N GLN A 70 18.71 27.02 8.29
CA GLN A 70 18.25 28.25 8.97
C GLN A 70 16.93 28.08 9.75
N GLN A 71 15.99 27.28 9.24
CA GLN A 71 14.73 27.01 9.93
C GLN A 71 14.93 26.07 11.12
N CYS A 72 15.71 24.99 10.98
CA CYS A 72 15.98 24.07 12.09
C CYS A 72 16.83 24.73 13.19
N LYS A 73 17.77 25.61 12.83
CA LYS A 73 18.59 26.38 13.77
C LYS A 73 17.76 27.17 14.78
N LYS A 74 16.59 27.71 14.38
CA LYS A 74 15.68 28.42 15.29
C LYS A 74 15.10 27.50 16.38
N HIS A 75 15.03 26.20 16.09
CA HIS A 75 14.47 25.17 16.95
C HIS A 75 15.53 24.17 17.45
N ALA A 76 16.82 24.50 17.42
CA ALA A 76 17.91 23.55 17.74
C ALA A 76 17.78 22.90 19.13
N ALA A 77 17.33 23.65 20.14
CA ALA A 77 17.09 23.10 21.48
C ALA A 77 15.89 22.14 21.51
N LEU A 78 14.84 22.43 20.74
CA LEU A 78 13.68 21.56 20.58
C LEU A 78 14.07 20.29 19.82
N PHE A 79 14.88 20.42 18.77
CA PHE A 79 15.41 19.30 18.00
C PHE A 79 16.27 18.36 18.86
N ALA A 80 17.10 18.90 19.74
CA ALA A 80 17.89 18.08 20.67
C ALA A 80 16.99 17.23 21.58
N ARG A 81 15.90 17.81 22.13
CA ARG A 81 14.90 17.06 22.90
C ARG A 81 14.13 16.06 22.05
N TYR A 82 13.86 16.41 20.79
CA TYR A 82 13.23 15.53 19.81
C TYR A 82 14.04 14.27 19.53
N LEU A 83 15.36 14.39 19.38
CA LEU A 83 16.24 13.23 19.24
C LEU A 83 16.21 12.34 20.48
N SER A 84 16.33 12.92 21.68
CA SER A 84 16.24 12.14 22.93
C SER A 84 14.87 11.48 23.12
N PHE A 85 13.80 12.13 22.66
CA PHE A 85 12.46 11.53 22.62
C PHE A 85 12.41 10.32 21.67
N LYS A 86 12.95 10.42 20.45
CA LYS A 86 12.98 9.30 19.49
C LYS A 86 13.77 8.11 20.04
N GLU A 87 14.89 8.36 20.73
CA GLU A 87 15.64 7.30 21.43
C GLU A 87 14.79 6.63 22.52
N ALA A 88 14.13 7.42 23.36
CA ALA A 88 13.28 6.88 24.42
C ALA A 88 12.10 6.07 23.87
N ILE A 89 11.51 6.49 22.75
CA ILE A 89 10.47 5.72 22.06
C ILE A 89 11.03 4.38 21.55
N ALA A 90 12.23 4.37 20.96
CA ALA A 90 12.88 3.15 20.48
C ALA A 90 13.18 2.17 21.63
N GLU A 91 13.62 2.69 22.79
CA GLU A 91 13.82 1.88 24.00
C GLU A 91 12.49 1.35 24.55
N LEU A 92 11.47 2.21 24.60
CA LEU A 92 10.13 1.88 25.08
C LEU A 92 9.51 0.74 24.26
N GLN A 93 9.64 0.77 22.93
CA GLN A 93 9.05 -0.24 22.02
C GLN A 93 9.37 -1.68 22.44
N ASN A 94 10.59 -1.95 22.91
CA ASN A 94 10.97 -3.28 23.37
C ASN A 94 10.18 -3.74 24.62
N SER A 95 9.86 -2.79 25.52
CA SER A 95 9.09 -3.05 26.73
C SER A 95 7.58 -3.19 26.48
N LEU A 96 7.09 -2.66 25.35
CA LEU A 96 5.67 -2.68 24.99
C LEU A 96 5.24 -3.99 24.31
N ASN A 97 6.19 -4.88 24.01
CA ASN A 97 5.93 -6.17 23.40
C ASN A 97 4.95 -7.00 24.26
N GLY A 98 3.84 -7.42 23.64
CA GLY A 98 2.79 -8.22 24.29
C GLY A 98 1.63 -7.41 24.88
N LEU A 99 1.71 -6.07 24.90
CA LEU A 99 0.57 -5.21 25.24
C LEU A 99 -0.37 -5.06 24.04
N SER A 100 -1.64 -4.73 24.31
CA SER A 100 -2.59 -4.38 23.24
C SER A 100 -2.16 -3.09 22.53
N LEU A 101 -2.51 -2.95 21.24
CA LEU A 101 -2.17 -1.74 20.47
C LEU A 101 -2.65 -0.45 21.15
N SER A 102 -3.82 -0.47 21.81
CA SER A 102 -4.33 0.69 22.56
C SER A 102 -3.40 1.08 23.72
N GLU A 103 -2.90 0.10 24.48
CA GLU A 103 -1.95 0.33 25.58
C GLU A 103 -0.60 0.83 25.06
N GLN A 104 -0.12 0.28 23.94
CA GLN A 104 1.12 0.73 23.31
C GLN A 104 1.04 2.21 22.90
N LEU A 105 -0.05 2.60 22.22
CA LEU A 105 -0.27 3.98 21.79
C LEU A 105 -0.41 4.94 22.98
N LYS A 106 -1.12 4.55 24.04
CA LYS A 106 -1.22 5.34 25.27
C LYS A 106 0.15 5.54 25.93
N ALA A 107 0.98 4.52 25.96
CA ALA A 107 2.33 4.62 26.51
C ALA A 107 3.21 5.57 25.69
N MET A 108 3.14 5.49 24.36
CA MET A 108 3.87 6.41 23.46
C MET A 108 3.43 7.87 23.65
N LEU A 109 2.11 8.13 23.75
CA LEU A 109 1.58 9.48 24.06
C LEU A 109 2.09 9.99 25.41
N ALA A 110 2.13 9.14 26.43
CA ALA A 110 2.55 9.52 27.78
C ALA A 110 4.04 9.91 27.86
N VAL A 111 4.89 9.38 26.98
CA VAL A 111 6.31 9.75 26.93
C VAL A 111 6.51 11.18 26.44
N GLN A 112 5.63 11.72 25.59
CA GLN A 112 5.79 13.09 25.07
C GLN A 112 5.88 14.14 26.18
N SER A 113 5.04 14.03 27.22
CA SER A 113 5.03 14.97 28.35
C SER A 113 6.28 14.93 29.23
N GLN A 114 7.18 13.95 29.03
CA GLN A 114 8.47 13.89 29.71
C GLN A 114 9.53 14.76 29.01
N TYR A 115 9.34 15.04 27.72
CA TYR A 115 10.31 15.75 26.87
C TYR A 115 9.82 17.14 26.45
N PHE A 116 8.51 17.36 26.42
CA PHE A 116 7.90 18.55 25.83
C PHE A 116 6.81 19.13 26.74
N ASN A 117 6.62 20.45 26.64
CA ASN A 117 5.45 21.11 27.20
C ASN A 117 4.25 21.07 26.22
N ASP A 118 3.08 21.50 26.68
CA ASP A 118 1.84 21.42 25.88
C ASP A 118 1.92 22.19 24.55
N ASP A 119 2.57 23.35 24.51
CA ASP A 119 2.75 24.14 23.29
C ASP A 119 3.68 23.44 22.30
N GLU A 120 4.75 22.82 22.80
CA GLU A 120 5.68 22.03 21.99
C GLU A 120 5.03 20.74 21.48
N ILE A 121 4.18 20.11 22.29
CA ILE A 121 3.40 18.94 21.87
C ILE A 121 2.43 19.31 20.76
N ALA A 122 1.72 20.44 20.89
CA ALA A 122 0.85 20.94 19.83
C ALA A 122 1.64 21.32 18.57
N LEU A 123 2.84 21.86 18.72
CA LEU A 123 3.69 22.22 17.57
C LEU A 123 4.22 21.00 16.81
N LEU A 124 4.54 19.91 17.50
CA LEU A 124 5.24 18.75 16.93
C LEU A 124 4.32 17.55 16.63
N PHE A 125 3.18 17.44 17.29
CA PHE A 125 2.41 16.19 17.31
C PHE A 125 0.90 16.40 17.26
N ASP A 126 0.37 17.57 16.90
CA ASP A 126 -1.09 17.80 16.96
C ASP A 126 -1.86 16.77 16.12
N ASP A 127 -1.59 16.70 14.82
CA ASP A 127 -2.26 15.77 13.91
C ASP A 127 -2.02 14.30 14.30
N ASP A 128 -0.78 13.94 14.64
CA ASP A 128 -0.41 12.59 15.07
C ASP A 128 -1.13 12.18 16.36
N ASN A 129 -1.20 13.08 17.34
CA ASN A 129 -1.88 12.81 18.60
C ASN A 129 -3.38 12.69 18.42
N GLN A 130 -3.98 13.47 17.53
CA GLN A 130 -5.39 13.35 17.17
C GLN A 130 -5.66 11.99 16.51
N TRP A 131 -4.80 11.56 15.59
CA TRP A 131 -4.88 10.22 14.98
C TRP A 131 -4.72 9.09 15.99
N GLN A 132 -3.75 9.19 16.89
CA GLN A 132 -3.50 8.17 17.90
C GLN A 132 -4.67 8.09 18.89
N ARG A 133 -5.19 9.23 19.37
CA ARG A 133 -6.36 9.27 20.26
C ARG A 133 -7.62 8.70 19.60
N TYR A 134 -7.86 9.06 18.33
CA TYR A 134 -8.93 8.46 17.55
C TYR A 134 -8.77 6.94 17.43
N THR A 135 -7.56 6.48 17.13
CA THR A 135 -7.26 5.04 17.00
C THR A 135 -7.47 4.29 18.32
N ILE A 136 -6.99 4.86 19.43
CA ILE A 136 -7.22 4.32 20.78
C ILE A 136 -8.72 4.18 21.06
N ALA A 137 -9.49 5.25 20.90
CA ALA A 137 -10.93 5.24 21.16
C ALA A 137 -11.66 4.23 20.26
N LYS A 138 -11.28 4.15 18.98
CA LYS A 138 -11.84 3.18 18.04
C LYS A 138 -11.53 1.74 18.44
N LEU A 139 -10.31 1.45 18.91
CA LEU A 139 -9.93 0.12 19.40
C LEU A 139 -10.72 -0.27 20.64
N GLU A 140 -10.87 0.66 21.59
CA GLU A 140 -11.62 0.43 22.83
C GLU A 140 -13.10 0.14 22.56
N ILE A 141 -13.76 0.95 21.73
CA ILE A 141 -15.14 0.70 21.29
C ILE A 141 -15.23 -0.69 20.61
N ASN A 142 -14.24 -1.05 19.79
CA ASN A 142 -14.27 -2.32 19.09
C ASN A 142 -14.07 -3.55 19.98
N GLN A 143 -13.32 -3.41 21.07
CA GLN A 143 -12.99 -4.49 21.99
C GLN A 143 -13.98 -4.62 23.15
N ASP A 144 -14.82 -3.61 23.40
CA ASP A 144 -15.84 -3.68 24.44
C ASP A 144 -16.90 -4.74 24.11
N ARG A 145 -17.00 -5.74 25.00
CA ARG A 145 -17.95 -6.85 24.88
C ARG A 145 -19.29 -6.58 25.57
N HIS A 146 -19.43 -5.43 26.24
CA HIS A 146 -20.64 -5.06 26.97
C HIS A 146 -21.61 -4.20 26.14
N ILE A 147 -21.19 -3.74 24.96
CA ILE A 147 -22.02 -2.96 24.04
C ILE A 147 -22.53 -3.85 22.90
N ASN A 148 -23.77 -3.60 22.47
CA ASN A 148 -24.33 -4.26 21.29
C ASN A 148 -23.86 -3.58 19.99
N ASP A 149 -24.11 -4.23 18.85
CA ASP A 149 -23.64 -3.75 17.55
C ASP A 149 -24.23 -2.38 17.16
N GLU A 150 -25.48 -2.10 17.55
CA GLU A 150 -26.14 -0.82 17.25
C GLU A 150 -25.48 0.34 18.01
N LEU A 151 -25.29 0.19 19.32
CA LEU A 151 -24.60 1.18 20.15
C LEU A 151 -23.15 1.35 19.70
N LYS A 152 -22.49 0.26 19.31
CA LYS A 152 -21.13 0.29 18.76
C LYS A 152 -21.04 1.14 17.49
N GLN A 153 -21.98 0.95 16.56
CA GLN A 153 -22.04 1.76 15.33
C GLN A 153 -22.27 3.25 15.66
N GLN A 154 -23.18 3.56 16.59
CA GLN A 154 -23.43 4.94 17.02
C GLN A 154 -22.18 5.59 17.64
N LEU A 155 -21.47 4.87 18.52
CA LEU A 155 -20.24 5.36 19.14
C LEU A 155 -19.14 5.62 18.12
N LEU A 156 -18.96 4.73 17.14
CA LEU A 156 -17.98 4.90 16.06
C LEU A 156 -18.32 6.10 15.16
N ALA A 157 -19.60 6.29 14.83
CA ALA A 157 -20.06 7.43 14.04
C ALA A 157 -19.84 8.76 14.79
N ASN A 158 -20.14 8.79 16.09
CA ASN A 158 -19.90 9.97 16.93
C ASN A 158 -18.41 10.27 17.08
N LEU A 159 -17.57 9.24 17.28
CA LEU A 159 -16.12 9.38 17.38
C LEU A 159 -15.54 10.01 16.11
N GLU A 160 -16.01 9.56 14.94
CA GLU A 160 -15.55 10.13 13.68
C GLU A 160 -16.10 11.54 13.43
N GLY A 161 -17.35 11.82 13.80
CA GLY A 161 -17.93 13.16 13.70
C GLY A 161 -17.24 14.21 14.57
N ALA A 162 -16.45 13.77 15.57
CA ALA A 162 -15.65 14.64 16.43
C ALA A 162 -14.24 14.93 15.87
N LEU A 163 -13.82 14.27 14.78
CA LEU A 163 -12.51 14.53 14.17
C LEU A 163 -12.49 15.91 13.48
N PRO A 164 -11.34 16.61 13.51
CA PRO A 164 -11.10 17.78 12.67
C PRO A 164 -11.32 17.51 11.18
N GLU A 165 -11.78 18.52 10.43
CA GLU A 165 -12.16 18.35 9.04
C GLU A 165 -11.01 17.80 8.19
N HIS A 166 -9.78 18.31 8.34
CA HIS A 166 -8.63 17.83 7.56
C HIS A 166 -8.35 16.33 7.76
N LEU A 167 -8.52 15.81 8.98
CA LEU A 167 -8.38 14.38 9.27
C LEU A 167 -9.52 13.56 8.67
N THR A 168 -10.76 14.07 8.73
CA THR A 168 -11.91 13.38 8.09
C THR A 168 -11.77 13.32 6.56
N GLN A 169 -11.22 14.36 5.93
CA GLN A 169 -10.97 14.39 4.49
C GLN A 169 -9.97 13.32 4.06
N ALA A 170 -8.94 13.05 4.89
CA ALA A 170 -7.99 11.97 4.65
C ALA A 170 -8.63 10.57 4.69
N LEU A 171 -9.73 10.38 5.43
CA LEU A 171 -10.47 9.10 5.48
C LEU A 171 -11.40 8.89 4.29
N LYS A 172 -11.84 9.96 3.61
CA LYS A 172 -12.86 9.87 2.55
C LYS A 172 -12.48 8.92 1.41
N PRO A 173 -11.27 8.95 0.83
CA PRO A 173 -10.92 8.07 -0.27
C PRO A 173 -11.04 6.59 0.12
N SER A 174 -10.50 6.22 1.28
CA SER A 174 -10.58 4.84 1.78
C SER A 174 -12.02 4.40 2.03
N LYS A 175 -12.87 5.30 2.52
CA LYS A 175 -14.30 5.01 2.73
C LYS A 175 -15.05 4.84 1.41
N GLN A 176 -14.82 5.72 0.45
CA GLN A 176 -15.40 5.63 -0.88
C GLN A 176 -14.98 4.31 -1.53
N LEU A 177 -13.69 3.95 -1.48
CA LEU A 177 -13.20 2.68 -2.01
C LEU A 177 -13.84 1.46 -1.35
N ASN A 178 -14.06 1.48 -0.03
CA ASN A 178 -14.70 0.36 0.67
C ASN A 178 -16.19 0.23 0.31
N ALA A 179 -16.92 1.35 0.23
CA ALA A 179 -18.32 1.35 -0.20
C ALA A 179 -18.45 0.88 -1.65
N LEU A 180 -17.57 1.40 -2.51
CA LEU A 180 -17.44 0.99 -3.91
C LEU A 180 -17.20 -0.52 -4.01
N ASN A 181 -16.20 -1.07 -3.32
CA ASN A 181 -15.86 -2.49 -3.44
C ASN A 181 -17.05 -3.43 -3.20
N ASN A 182 -17.89 -3.17 -2.21
CA ASN A 182 -19.03 -4.05 -1.89
C ASN A 182 -20.12 -4.00 -2.96
N GLU A 183 -20.48 -2.81 -3.43
CA GLU A 183 -21.50 -2.64 -4.48
C GLU A 183 -20.99 -3.11 -5.85
N LEU A 184 -19.70 -2.87 -6.13
CA LEU A 184 -19.02 -3.34 -7.33
C LEU A 184 -18.90 -4.85 -7.38
N GLU A 185 -18.59 -5.51 -6.25
CA GLU A 185 -18.44 -6.96 -6.22
C GLU A 185 -19.73 -7.64 -6.68
N GLN A 186 -20.87 -7.15 -6.20
CA GLN A 186 -22.18 -7.63 -6.64
C GLN A 186 -22.44 -7.34 -8.12
N ALA A 187 -22.17 -6.12 -8.58
CA ALA A 187 -22.32 -5.74 -9.98
C ALA A 187 -21.44 -6.58 -10.92
N LEU A 188 -20.23 -6.94 -10.47
CA LEU A 188 -19.31 -7.78 -11.22
C LEU A 188 -19.80 -9.23 -11.26
N ILE A 189 -20.30 -9.78 -10.14
CA ILE A 189 -20.87 -11.13 -10.08
C ILE A 189 -22.09 -11.26 -10.99
N SER A 190 -23.00 -10.28 -10.96
CA SER A 190 -24.20 -10.23 -11.80
C SER A 190 -23.91 -9.83 -13.24
N GLN A 191 -22.69 -9.38 -13.54
CA GLN A 191 -22.27 -8.81 -14.82
C GLN A 191 -23.16 -7.62 -15.26
N ASP A 192 -23.59 -6.79 -14.31
CA ASP A 192 -24.40 -5.61 -14.56
C ASP A 192 -23.58 -4.49 -15.23
N TYR A 193 -23.66 -4.43 -16.56
CA TYR A 193 -22.96 -3.43 -17.36
C TYR A 193 -23.34 -2.00 -17.00
N ASN A 194 -24.62 -1.72 -16.76
CA ASN A 194 -25.09 -0.34 -16.57
C ASN A 194 -24.58 0.22 -15.24
N GLN A 195 -24.60 -0.61 -14.18
CA GLN A 195 -24.03 -0.22 -12.90
C GLN A 195 -22.52 0.02 -12.99
N LEU A 196 -21.79 -0.87 -13.66
CA LEU A 196 -20.34 -0.74 -13.85
C LEU A 196 -19.96 0.46 -14.74
N ALA A 197 -20.74 0.74 -15.78
CA ALA A 197 -20.51 1.85 -16.70
C ALA A 197 -20.86 3.20 -16.05
N GLY A 198 -21.89 3.23 -15.20
CA GLY A 198 -22.23 4.41 -14.40
C GLY A 198 -21.10 4.86 -13.48
N GLU A 199 -20.35 3.90 -12.92
CA GLU A 199 -19.28 4.20 -11.96
C GLU A 199 -17.91 4.41 -12.61
N PHE A 200 -17.52 3.59 -13.61
CA PHE A 200 -16.17 3.61 -14.19
C PHE A 200 -16.12 3.99 -15.68
N GLY A 201 -17.28 4.23 -16.30
CA GLY A 201 -17.41 4.45 -17.74
C GLY A 201 -17.40 3.16 -18.57
N ASP A 202 -17.87 3.27 -19.81
CA ASP A 202 -18.12 2.14 -20.72
C ASP A 202 -16.90 1.24 -20.96
N ALA A 203 -15.72 1.86 -21.12
CA ALA A 203 -14.48 1.14 -21.42
C ALA A 203 -14.04 0.25 -20.25
N ALA A 204 -14.20 0.74 -19.02
CA ALA A 204 -13.87 -0.02 -17.82
C ALA A 204 -14.89 -1.13 -17.57
N ALA A 205 -16.18 -0.83 -17.69
CA ALA A 205 -17.27 -1.81 -17.57
C ALA A 205 -17.08 -3.00 -18.52
N THR A 206 -16.75 -2.72 -19.80
CA THR A 206 -16.49 -3.76 -20.79
C THR A 206 -15.32 -4.66 -20.40
N ARG A 207 -14.20 -4.07 -19.93
CA ARG A 207 -13.02 -4.84 -19.49
C ARG A 207 -13.34 -5.71 -18.27
N LEU A 208 -14.11 -5.17 -17.32
CA LEU A 208 -14.51 -5.88 -16.10
C LEU A 208 -15.42 -7.08 -16.41
N ILE A 209 -16.42 -6.93 -17.27
CA ILE A 209 -17.27 -8.05 -17.69
C ILE A 209 -16.44 -9.12 -18.42
N ASN A 210 -15.59 -8.72 -19.37
CA ASN A 210 -14.73 -9.66 -20.08
C ASN A 210 -13.79 -10.42 -19.11
N LEU A 211 -13.22 -9.72 -18.14
CA LEU A 211 -12.40 -10.34 -17.10
C LEU A 211 -13.21 -11.34 -16.26
N GLN A 212 -14.45 -10.99 -15.89
CA GLN A 212 -15.31 -11.89 -15.13
C GLN A 212 -15.67 -13.15 -15.93
N GLN A 213 -15.96 -13.02 -17.23
CA GLN A 213 -16.19 -14.16 -18.11
C GLN A 213 -14.96 -15.08 -18.19
N GLN A 214 -13.77 -14.50 -18.33
CA GLN A 214 -12.52 -15.28 -18.31
C GLN A 214 -12.32 -16.01 -16.97
N ARG A 215 -12.68 -15.37 -15.84
CA ARG A 215 -12.62 -16.01 -14.51
C ARG A 215 -13.57 -17.20 -14.41
N LEU A 216 -14.81 -17.05 -14.88
CA LEU A 216 -15.80 -18.13 -14.87
C LEU A 216 -15.38 -19.31 -15.76
N GLN A 217 -14.85 -19.02 -16.96
CA GLN A 217 -14.31 -20.04 -17.86
C GLN A 217 -13.14 -20.79 -17.20
N TRP A 218 -12.21 -20.07 -16.57
CA TRP A 218 -11.11 -20.66 -15.83
C TRP A 218 -11.60 -21.56 -14.69
N GLN A 219 -12.59 -21.10 -13.90
CA GLN A 219 -13.16 -21.89 -12.81
C GLN A 219 -13.81 -23.19 -13.32
N SER A 220 -14.58 -23.12 -14.41
CA SER A 220 -15.17 -24.30 -15.04
C SER A 220 -14.11 -25.28 -15.52
N LEU A 221 -13.06 -24.78 -16.19
CA LEU A 221 -11.96 -25.63 -16.67
C LEU A 221 -11.23 -26.32 -15.50
N ASN A 222 -10.97 -25.61 -14.39
CA ASN A 222 -10.36 -26.22 -13.21
C ASN A 222 -11.21 -27.39 -12.67
N LEU A 223 -12.52 -27.17 -12.50
CA LEU A 223 -13.42 -28.21 -11.99
C LEU A 223 -13.46 -29.44 -12.89
N GLN A 224 -13.45 -29.24 -14.21
CA GLN A 224 -13.38 -30.32 -15.18
C GLN A 224 -12.07 -31.10 -15.06
N LEU A 225 -10.93 -30.41 -15.01
CA LEU A 225 -9.62 -31.05 -14.90
C LEU A 225 -9.46 -31.82 -13.58
N VAL A 226 -9.90 -31.26 -12.45
CA VAL A 226 -9.90 -31.96 -11.15
C VAL A 226 -10.71 -33.26 -11.24
N THR A 227 -11.91 -33.20 -11.82
CA THR A 227 -12.76 -34.38 -11.98
C THR A 227 -12.10 -35.46 -12.85
N GLN A 228 -11.43 -35.07 -13.94
CA GLN A 228 -10.72 -36.00 -14.81
C GLN A 228 -9.47 -36.58 -14.14
N ILE A 229 -8.73 -35.79 -13.37
CA ILE A 229 -7.59 -36.26 -12.57
C ILE A 229 -8.06 -37.31 -11.56
N ASP A 230 -9.18 -37.09 -10.88
CA ASP A 230 -9.76 -38.07 -9.94
C ASP A 230 -10.15 -39.38 -10.64
N GLN A 231 -10.65 -39.32 -11.87
CA GLN A 231 -10.95 -40.51 -12.67
C GLN A 231 -9.67 -41.26 -13.07
N LEU A 232 -8.63 -40.53 -13.53
CA LEU A 232 -7.35 -41.12 -13.88
C LEU A 232 -6.67 -41.80 -12.69
N ASN A 233 -6.74 -41.20 -11.50
CA ASN A 233 -6.20 -41.78 -10.26
C ASN A 233 -6.95 -43.03 -9.80
N LYS A 234 -8.21 -43.23 -10.21
CA LYS A 234 -8.96 -44.47 -9.96
C LYS A 234 -8.60 -45.58 -10.96
N GLN A 235 -8.23 -45.21 -12.18
CA GLN A 235 -7.98 -46.14 -13.27
C GLN A 235 -6.51 -46.58 -13.36
N TYR A 236 -5.57 -45.73 -12.96
CA TYR A 236 -4.13 -45.96 -13.04
C TYR A 236 -3.47 -45.73 -11.68
N THR A 237 -2.30 -46.34 -11.45
CA THR A 237 -1.55 -46.17 -10.20
C THR A 237 -0.08 -45.85 -10.47
N GLY A 238 0.57 -45.22 -9.48
CA GLY A 238 2.01 -44.90 -9.52
C GLY A 238 2.41 -44.03 -10.72
N GLN A 239 3.54 -44.36 -11.34
CA GLN A 239 4.14 -43.57 -12.42
C GLN A 239 3.22 -43.44 -13.65
N GLN A 240 2.34 -44.42 -13.89
CA GLN A 240 1.42 -44.38 -15.03
C GLN A 240 0.31 -43.32 -14.83
N ALA A 241 -0.26 -43.22 -13.63
CA ALA A 241 -1.21 -42.15 -13.30
C ALA A 241 -0.58 -40.76 -13.47
N GLN A 242 0.64 -40.60 -12.97
CA GLN A 242 1.35 -39.32 -13.04
C GLN A 242 1.69 -38.90 -14.47
N HIS A 243 2.04 -39.84 -15.34
CA HIS A 243 2.23 -39.58 -16.77
C HIS A 243 0.92 -39.14 -17.44
N MET A 244 -0.20 -39.83 -17.18
CA MET A 244 -1.51 -39.48 -17.76
C MET A 244 -2.02 -38.12 -17.29
N ILE A 245 -1.85 -37.79 -16.01
CA ILE A 245 -2.22 -36.48 -15.46
C ILE A 245 -1.35 -35.38 -16.07
N THR A 246 -0.04 -35.63 -16.22
CA THR A 246 0.86 -34.64 -16.84
C THR A 246 0.46 -34.36 -18.28
N ALA A 247 0.17 -35.40 -19.06
CA ALA A 247 -0.29 -35.27 -20.44
C ALA A 247 -1.62 -34.50 -20.52
N LEU A 248 -2.59 -34.81 -19.66
CA LEU A 248 -3.87 -34.10 -19.59
C LEU A 248 -3.68 -32.59 -19.33
N LEU A 249 -2.82 -32.25 -18.36
CA LEU A 249 -2.55 -30.86 -18.04
C LEU A 249 -1.82 -30.13 -19.18
N ASP A 250 -0.89 -30.80 -19.86
CA ASP A 250 -0.14 -30.20 -20.98
C ASP A 250 -1.01 -30.02 -22.24
N GLU A 251 -2.06 -30.82 -22.41
CA GLU A 251 -3.04 -30.67 -23.49
C GLU A 251 -3.93 -29.44 -23.29
N HIS A 252 -4.37 -29.19 -22.05
CA HIS A 252 -5.39 -28.18 -21.76
C HIS A 252 -4.84 -26.85 -21.22
N LEU A 253 -3.62 -26.83 -20.69
CA LEU A 253 -3.08 -25.67 -19.98
C LEU A 253 -1.77 -25.18 -20.58
N THR A 254 -1.63 -23.86 -20.72
CA THR A 254 -0.33 -23.22 -20.91
C THR A 254 0.55 -23.41 -19.66
N THR A 255 1.86 -23.18 -19.80
CA THR A 255 2.81 -23.25 -18.68
C THR A 255 2.41 -22.39 -17.47
N ASN A 256 1.88 -21.19 -17.70
CA ASN A 256 1.43 -20.30 -16.62
C ASN A 256 0.14 -20.80 -15.96
N GLN A 257 -0.80 -21.30 -16.76
CA GLN A 257 -2.04 -21.88 -16.26
C GLN A 257 -1.77 -23.15 -15.46
N LYS A 258 -0.84 -24.00 -15.87
CA LYS A 258 -0.42 -25.19 -15.13
C LYS A 258 0.18 -24.83 -13.77
N ARG A 259 1.07 -23.83 -13.71
CA ARG A 259 1.61 -23.32 -12.43
C ARG A 259 0.50 -22.82 -11.50
N ARG A 260 -0.45 -22.04 -12.04
CA ARG A 260 -1.61 -21.56 -11.28
C ARG A 260 -2.52 -22.70 -10.82
N PHE A 261 -2.80 -23.68 -11.67
CA PHE A 261 -3.63 -24.84 -11.36
C PHE A 261 -3.07 -25.64 -10.19
N LEU A 262 -1.77 -25.95 -10.23
CA LEU A 262 -1.08 -26.73 -9.18
C LEU A 262 -0.94 -25.95 -7.86
N ALA A 263 -0.89 -24.62 -7.91
CA ALA A 263 -0.89 -23.81 -6.68
C ALA A 263 -2.25 -23.80 -5.97
N ILE A 264 -3.35 -23.96 -6.72
CA ILE A 264 -4.72 -23.96 -6.19
C ILE A 264 -5.16 -25.38 -5.77
N ASN A 265 -4.65 -26.41 -6.45
CA ASN A 265 -4.96 -27.81 -6.22
C ASN A 265 -3.65 -28.60 -5.92
N PRO A 266 -3.10 -28.47 -4.70
CA PRO A 266 -1.85 -29.14 -4.31
C PRO A 266 -1.97 -30.66 -4.20
#